data_AF-A0A8T6ECU8-F1
#
_entry.id   AF-A0A8T6ECU8-F1
#
_cell.length_a   1.000
_cell.length_b   1.000
_cell.length_c   1.000
_cell.angle_alpha   90.00
_cell.angle_beta   90.00
_cell.angle_gamma   90.00
#
_symmetry.space_group_name_H-M   'P 1'
#
loop_
_entity.id
_entity.type
_entity.pdbx_description
1 polymer ?
#
loop_
_entity_poly.entity_id
_entity_poly.type
_entity_poly.pdbx_seq_one_letter_code
_entity_poly.pdbx_strand_id
1 'polypeptide(L)' 'LGQVRDDAEIARIAEEVIEANPKPVADYRGGKDSAIKFLVGQVMRETRGRADPNEAQAALRAALDA' A
#
# COMPACT_ATOMS: atom_id res chain seq x y z
N LEU A 1 16.11 -8.68 14.52
CA LEU A 1 14.82 -8.49 15.23
C LEU A 1 14.00 -7.29 14.71
N GLY A 2 14.41 -6.59 13.64
CA GLY A 2 13.66 -5.44 13.09
C GLY A 2 12.60 -5.79 12.05
N GLN A 3 12.84 -6.81 11.22
CA GLN A 3 12.05 -7.11 10.02
C GLN A 3 10.54 -7.28 10.26
N VAL A 4 10.15 -8.03 11.29
CA VAL A 4 8.73 -8.26 11.63
C VAL A 4 8.01 -6.96 12.06
N ARG A 5 8.75 -6.00 12.60
CA ARG A 5 8.17 -4.73 13.06
C ARG A 5 7.91 -3.79 11.90
N ASP A 6 8.81 -3.79 10.91
CA ASP A 6 8.69 -3.00 9.69
C ASP A 6 7.52 -3.52 8.83
N ASP A 7 7.36 -4.84 8.70
CA ASP A 7 6.23 -5.45 7.96
C ASP A 7 4.86 -5.04 8.53
N ALA A 8 4.73 -5.05 9.87
CA ALA A 8 3.48 -4.65 10.54
C ALA A 8 3.20 -3.14 10.45
N GLU A 9 4.24 -2.30 10.41
CA GLU A 9 4.12 -0.85 10.20
C GLU A 9 3.66 -0.56 8.76
N ILE A 10 4.27 -1.21 7.77
CA ILE A 10 3.91 -1.07 6.34
C ILE A 10 2.48 -1.52 6.09
N ALA A 11 2.04 -2.63 6.72
CA ALA A 11 0.66 -3.12 6.60
C ALA A 11 -0.36 -2.09 7.10
N ARG A 12 -0.13 -1.50 8.29
CA ARG A 12 -1.02 -0.44 8.82
C ARG A 12 -1.06 0.79 7.92
N ILE A 13 0.10 1.23 7.45
CA ILE A 13 0.16 2.39 6.54
C ILE A 13 -0.57 2.08 5.23
N ALA A 14 -0.48 0.85 4.72
CA ALA A 14 -1.21 0.46 3.52
C ALA A 14 -2.74 0.54 3.73
N GLU A 15 -3.25 0.08 4.88
CA GLU A 15 -4.67 0.24 5.24
C GLU A 15 -5.08 1.72 5.31
N GLU A 16 -4.29 2.57 6.00
CA GLU A 16 -4.55 4.01 6.09
C GLU A 16 -4.55 4.67 4.69
N VAL A 17 -3.62 4.29 3.82
CA VAL A 17 -3.57 4.79 2.44
C VAL A 17 -4.78 4.36 1.64
N ILE A 18 -5.27 3.13 1.81
CA ILE A 18 -6.49 2.63 1.14
C ILE A 18 -7.71 3.44 1.61
N GLU A 19 -7.87 3.63 2.91
CA GLU A 19 -8.97 4.41 3.49
C GLU A 19 -8.94 5.88 3.05
N ALA A 20 -7.74 6.48 2.98
CA ALA A 20 -7.56 7.86 2.54
C ALA A 20 -7.73 8.04 1.02
N ASN A 21 -7.65 6.97 0.23
CA ASN A 21 -7.66 7.03 -1.25
C ASN A 21 -8.74 6.13 -1.88
N PRO A 22 -10.04 6.38 -1.61
CA PRO A 22 -11.12 5.51 -2.10
C PRO A 22 -11.23 5.47 -3.63
N LYS A 23 -10.84 6.54 -4.33
CA LYS A 23 -10.93 6.63 -5.80
C LYS A 23 -9.89 5.73 -6.50
N PRO A 24 -8.58 5.80 -6.18
CA PRO A 24 -7.60 4.81 -6.68
C PRO A 24 -7.94 3.37 -6.33
N VAL A 25 -8.52 3.12 -5.15
CA VAL A 25 -8.96 1.78 -4.73
C VAL A 25 -10.09 1.27 -5.63
N ALA A 26 -11.09 2.10 -5.92
CA ALA A 26 -12.17 1.76 -6.83
C ALA A 26 -11.66 1.54 -8.26
N ASP A 27 -10.75 2.39 -8.75
CA ASP A 27 -10.11 2.24 -10.06
C ASP A 27 -9.36 0.90 -10.14
N TYR A 28 -8.59 0.52 -9.11
CA TYR A 28 -7.88 -0.76 -9.06
C TYR A 28 -8.86 -1.95 -9.07
N ARG A 29 -9.90 -1.91 -8.24
CA ARG A 29 -10.97 -2.92 -8.23
C ARG A 29 -11.73 -2.99 -9.56
N GLY A 30 -11.76 -1.89 -10.32
CA GLY A 30 -12.28 -1.82 -11.68
C GLY A 30 -11.34 -2.35 -12.77
N GLY A 31 -10.18 -2.92 -12.39
CA GLY A 31 -9.20 -3.51 -13.31
C GLY A 31 -8.14 -2.52 -13.84
N LYS A 32 -8.02 -1.33 -13.24
CA LYS A 32 -7.06 -0.32 -13.67
C LYS A 32 -5.74 -0.45 -12.90
N ASP A 33 -4.82 -1.23 -13.46
CA ASP A 33 -3.49 -1.48 -12.89
C ASP A 33 -2.65 -0.21 -12.65
N SER A 34 -2.93 0.91 -13.32
CA SER A 34 -2.22 2.16 -13.04
C SER A 34 -2.55 2.73 -11.65
N ALA A 35 -3.71 2.39 -11.10
CA ALA A 35 -4.15 2.92 -9.81
C ALA A 35 -3.35 2.34 -8.64
N ILE A 36 -2.91 1.09 -8.73
CA ILE A 36 -2.06 0.51 -7.67
C ILE A 36 -0.69 1.18 -7.62
N LYS A 37 -0.13 1.60 -8.76
CA LYS A 37 1.15 2.34 -8.79
C LYS A 37 1.07 3.67 -8.04
N PHE A 38 -0.08 4.34 -8.10
CA PHE A 38 -0.32 5.55 -7.32
C PHE A 38 -0.34 5.24 -5.82
N LEU A 39 -1.06 4.20 -5.40
CA LEU A 39 -1.14 3.79 -4.00
C LEU A 39 0.22 3.36 -3.46
N VAL A 40 1.02 2.64 -4.26
CA VAL A 40 2.41 2.27 -3.90
C VAL A 40 3.23 3.51 -3.60
N GLY A 41 3.15 4.55 -4.45
CA GLY A 41 3.85 5.81 -4.21
C GLY A 41 3.39 6.52 -2.93
N GLN A 42 2.11 6.41 -2.55
CA GLN A 42 1.60 6.95 -1.28
C GLN A 42 2.17 6.18 -0.08
N VAL A 43 2.16 4.85 -0.11
CA VAL A 43 2.74 4.02 0.97
C VAL A 43 4.23 4.29 1.15
N MET A 44 4.99 4.37 0.05
CA MET A 44 6.42 4.71 0.11
C MET A 44 6.66 6.10 0.72
N ARG A 45 5.76 7.06 0.45
CA ARG A 45 5.85 8.41 1.01
C ARG A 45 5.56 8.42 2.52
N GLU A 46 4.49 7.75 2.95
CA GLU A 46 4.09 7.69 4.36
C GLU A 46 5.09 6.89 5.22
N THR A 47 5.64 5.80 4.67
CA THR A 47 6.74 5.04 5.29
C THR A 47 8.09 5.79 5.23
N ARG A 48 8.14 7.00 4.65
CA ARG A 48 9.35 7.82 4.46
C ARG A 48 10.48 7.08 3.75
N GLY A 49 10.12 6.26 2.77
CA GLY A 49 11.05 5.45 1.97
C GLY A 49 11.60 4.21 2.68
N ARG A 50 11.03 3.82 3.84
CA ARG A 50 11.37 2.55 4.48
C ARG A 50 10.82 1.35 3.70
N ALA A 51 9.61 1.47 3.15
CA ALA A 51 9.07 0.45 2.27
C ALA A 51 9.63 0.64 0.86
N ASP A 52 10.09 -0.46 0.27
CA ASP A 52 10.37 -0.50 -1.16
C ASP A 52 9.07 -0.66 -1.98
N PRO A 53 9.11 -0.46 -3.32
CA PRO A 53 7.91 -0.59 -4.15
C PRO A 53 7.27 -1.99 -4.12
N ASN A 54 8.06 -3.06 -3.94
CA ASN A 54 7.54 -4.43 -3.91
C ASN A 54 6.84 -4.72 -2.58
N GLU A 55 7.43 -4.30 -1.47
CA GLU A 55 6.86 -4.40 -0.12
C GLU A 55 5.55 -3.62 -0.03
N ALA A 56 5.56 -2.36 -0.49
CA ALA A 56 4.37 -1.51 -0.54
C ALA A 56 3.26 -2.12 -1.41
N GLN A 57 3.61 -2.64 -2.59
CA GLN A 57 2.64 -3.29 -3.47
C GLN A 57 2.07 -4.58 -2.85
N ALA A 58 2.90 -5.39 -2.20
CA ALA A 58 2.46 -6.60 -1.52
C ALA A 58 1.50 -6.28 -0.38
N ALA A 59 1.82 -5.30 0.46
CA ALA A 59 0.96 -4.86 1.56
C ALA A 59 -0.38 -4.31 1.05
N LEU A 60 -0.37 -3.49 0.00
CA LEU A 60 -1.59 -2.96 -0.62
C LEU A 60 -2.47 -4.07 -1.19
N ARG A 61 -1.90 -5.03 -1.92
CA ARG A 61 -2.67 -6.16 -2.45
C ARG A 61 -3.27 -7.00 -1.34
N ALA A 62 -2.46 -7.34 -0.32
CA ALA A 62 -2.94 -8.08 0.84
C ALA A 62 -4.12 -7.39 1.53
N ALA A 63 -4.05 -6.06 1.71
CA ALA A 63 -5.12 -5.28 2.32
C ALA A 63 -6.35 -5.07 1.42
N LEU A 64 -6.19 -5.10 0.09
CA LEU A 64 -7.29 -4.94 -0.88
C LEU A 64 -8.06 -6.24 -1.14
N ASP A 65 -7.37 -7.38 -1.02
CA ASP A 65 -7.87 -8.74 -1.23
C ASP A 65 -8.33 -9.44 0.09
N ALA A 66 -8.13 -8.79 1.24
CA ALA A 66 -8.67 -9.20 2.54
C ALA A 66 -10.17 -8.83 2.67
#